data_AF-A0A3P7P262-F1
#
_entry.id   AF-A0A3P7P262-F1
#
_cell.length_a   1.000
_cell.length_b   1.000
_cell.length_c   1.000
_cell.angle_alpha   90.00
_cell.angle_beta   90.00
_cell.angle_gamma   90.00
#
_symmetry.space_group_name_H-M   'P 1'
#
loop_
_entity.id
_entity.type
_entity.pdbx_description
1 polymer ?
#
loop_
_entity_poly.entity_id
_entity_poly.type
_entity_poly.pdbx_seq_one_letter_code
_entity_poly.pdbx_strand_id
1 'polypeptide(L)' 'MLSEPFSVENHLLTPTMKCARHAIRQRYQNVLKKLFASGELD' A
#
# COMPACT_ATOMS: atom_id res chain seq x y z
N MET A 1 -0.31 -13.06 9.40
CA MET A 1 0.21 -11.80 9.98
C MET A 1 -0.75 -10.69 9.61
N LEU A 2 -1.27 -9.96 10.59
CA LEU A 2 -2.10 -8.77 10.33
C LEU A 2 -1.18 -7.67 9.80
N SER A 3 -1.43 -7.24 8.55
CA SER A 3 -0.73 -6.08 7.99
C SER A 3 -1.06 -4.83 8.81
N GLU A 4 -0.06 -4.03 9.12
CA GLU A 4 -0.23 -2.71 9.75
C GLU A 4 -1.29 -1.88 8.98
N PRO A 5 -2.30 -1.30 9.65
CA PRO A 5 -3.31 -0.49 8.99
C PRO A 5 -2.73 0.81 8.44
N PHE A 6 -3.37 1.42 7.45
CA PHE A 6 -2.99 2.76 6.99
C PHE A 6 -3.31 3.78 8.08
N SER A 7 -2.35 4.64 8.38
CA SER A 7 -2.50 5.66 9.39
C SER A 7 -1.80 6.96 8.98
N VAL A 8 -2.01 8.02 9.74
CA VAL A 8 -1.30 9.30 9.52
C VAL A 8 0.16 9.15 9.96
N GLU A 9 0.40 8.40 11.04
CA GLU A 9 1.71 8.12 11.64
C GLU A 9 2.64 7.37 10.68
N ASN A 10 2.09 6.44 9.89
CA ASN A 10 2.85 5.72 8.87
C ASN A 10 2.78 6.37 7.47
N HIS A 11 2.24 7.59 7.40
CA HIS A 11 2.16 8.43 6.20
C HIS A 11 1.39 7.82 5.02
N LEU A 12 0.54 6.82 5.29
CA LEU A 12 -0.32 6.21 4.28
C LEU A 12 -1.70 6.88 4.22
N LEU A 13 -2.05 7.68 5.22
CA LEU A 13 -3.15 8.63 5.20
C LEU A 13 -2.66 10.08 5.22
N THR A 14 -3.40 10.96 4.56
CA THR A 14 -3.28 12.42 4.74
C THR A 14 -3.77 12.81 6.15
N PRO A 15 -3.45 14.01 6.65
CA PRO A 15 -4.00 14.49 7.93
C PRO A 15 -5.54 14.52 7.99
N THR A 16 -6.19 14.56 6.82
CA THR A 16 -7.66 14.48 6.66
C THR A 16 -8.17 13.05 6.49
N MET A 17 -7.38 12.03 6.83
CA MET A 17 -7.71 10.60 6.79
C MET A 17 -8.02 10.05 5.39
N LYS A 18 -7.61 10.74 4.32
CA LYS A 18 -7.71 10.22 2.94
C LYS A 18 -6.46 9.41 2.61
N CYS A 19 -6.59 8.38 1.77
CA CYS A 19 -5.44 7.60 1.31
C CYS A 19 -4.41 8.47 0.57
N ALA A 20 -3.15 8.40 1.00
CA ALA A 20 -2.02 9.06 0.34
C ALA A 20 -1.51 8.21 -0.83
N ARG A 21 -2.23 8.25 -1.97
CA ARG A 21 -1.98 7.38 -3.15
C ARG A 21 -0.51 7.32 -3.57
N HIS A 22 0.19 8.45 -3.60
CA HIS A 22 1.60 8.49 -4.00
C HIS A 22 2.50 7.70 -3.05
N ALA A 23 2.31 7.86 -1.74
CA ALA A 23 3.07 7.14 -0.71
C ALA A 23 2.75 5.63 -0.75
N ILE A 24 1.46 5.28 -0.84
CA ILE A 24 1.01 3.88 -0.96
C ILE A 24 1.64 3.22 -2.19
N ARG A 25 1.61 3.89 -3.36
CA ARG A 25 2.22 3.36 -4.58
C ARG A 25 3.73 3.14 -4.39
N GLN A 26 4.44 4.11 -3.85
CA GLN A 26 5.89 3.97 -3.63
C GLN A 26 6.23 2.80 -2.69
N ARG A 27 5.47 2.62 -1.61
CA ARG A 27 5.69 1.56 -0.63
C ARG A 27 5.38 0.16 -1.18
N TYR A 28 4.29 0.01 -1.93
CA TYR A 28 3.77 -1.32 -2.32
C TYR A 28 3.97 -1.69 -3.79
N GLN A 29 4.48 -0.78 -4.65
CA GLN A 29 4.62 -1.04 -6.10
C GLN A 29 5.37 -2.33 -6.43
N ASN A 30 6.42 -2.68 -5.68
CA ASN A 30 7.23 -3.86 -5.97
C ASN A 30 6.52 -5.14 -5.55
N VAL A 31 5.77 -5.10 -4.44
CA VAL A 31 4.95 -6.22 -3.97
C VAL A 31 3.83 -6.49 -4.97
N LEU A 32 3.11 -5.43 -5.36
CA LEU A 32 2.02 -5.53 -6.35
C LEU A 32 2.53 -6.08 -7.69
N LYS A 33 3.66 -5.56 -8.20
CA LYS A 33 4.28 -6.06 -9.43
C LYS A 33 4.62 -7.56 -9.36
N LYS A 34 5.15 -8.02 -8.22
CA LYS A 34 5.46 -9.44 -8.01
C LYS A 34 4.20 -10.30 -8.01
N LEU A 35 3.14 -9.86 -7.31
CA LEU A 35 1.86 -10.57 -7.26
C LEU A 35 1.21 -10.69 -8.64
N PHE A 36 1.23 -9.62 -9.44
CA PHE A 36 0.75 -9.68 -10.82
C PHE A 36 1.61 -10.59 -11.70
N ALA A 37 2.92 -10.64 -11.48
CA ALA A 37 3.82 -11.50 -12.25
C ALA A 37 3.76 -12.98 -11.83
N SER A 38 3.39 -13.29 -10.58
CA SER A 38 3.31 -14.67 -10.08
C SER A 38 2.02 -15.38 -10.46
N GLY A 39 1.03 -14.69 -11.03
CA GLY A 39 -0.26 -15.28 -11.39
C GLY A 39 -1.12 -15.68 -10.20
N GLU A 40 -0.77 -15.25 -8.97
CA GLU A 40 -1.54 -15.49 -7.74
C GLU A 40 -2.90 -14.76 -7.70
N LEU A 41 -3.21 -14.00 -8.76
CA LEU A 41 -4.43 -13.23 -8.91
C LEU A 41 -5.38 -13.79 -10.00
N ASP A 42 -4.98 -14.90 -10.65
CA ASP A 42 -5.81 -15.70 -11.57
C ASP A 42 -6.33 -16.97 -10.89
#